data_AF-A0A519CXE4-F1
#
_entry.id   AF-A0A519CXE4-F1
#
_cell.length_a   1.000
_cell.length_b   1.000
_cell.length_c   1.000
_cell.angle_alpha   90.00
_cell.angle_beta   90.00
_cell.angle_gamma   90.00
#
_symmetry.space_group_name_H-M   'P 1'
#
loop_
_entity.id
_entity.type
_entity.pdbx_description
1 polymer ?
#
loop_
_entity_poly.entity_id
_entity_poly.type
_entity_poly.pdbx_seq_one_letter_code
_entity_poly.pdbx_strand_id
1 'polypeptide(L)'
;MLSFVGLGISGFESIPIEGLDIISKADVVYLEQFTSPIGKSDLDKIQNSIKGEFRPAKRWLVEDGNEILEMAKEKDVVLLSYGDPYIATTHIELRTRAIENKTQTRSIHASSSLTSMIGECGLHFYKVGRIATIMSEMKSLTTPYYVIYKNLIEGNHTILLLEYNQDKNFFLDPKNALKGLLETEQGQRRKVLTESSYVIVASRIGFKDQKIISGKISSLTNIDFGKPPHTVIIPGRLHFTESDALKLFGKCIDKPFDNSEKTQKISIQMMKKYVPMVREALEEIESHYKDQKEFQVILENAELYINDAEKFLEDDQDEVAILSIGYADGLVDALRLAKGLEPKM
;
A
#
# COMPACT_ATOMS: atom_id res chain seq x y z
N MET A 1 29.33 19.39 5.86
CA MET A 1 28.52 18.79 4.76
C MET A 1 27.67 17.66 5.32
N LEU A 2 26.46 17.42 4.80
CA LEU A 2 25.62 16.29 5.20
C LEU A 2 25.40 15.30 4.03
N SER A 3 25.90 14.08 4.17
CA SER A 3 25.72 13.01 3.18
C SER A 3 24.67 12.00 3.65
N PHE A 4 23.74 11.64 2.78
CA PHE A 4 22.76 10.57 2.99
C PHE A 4 23.23 9.34 2.24
N VAL A 5 23.48 8.23 2.94
CA VAL A 5 24.08 7.03 2.36
C VAL A 5 23.19 5.82 2.61
N GLY A 6 22.91 5.07 1.55
CA GLY A 6 22.23 3.79 1.61
C GLY A 6 23.19 2.64 1.85
N LEU A 7 22.81 1.71 2.73
CA LEU A 7 23.57 0.48 2.99
C LEU A 7 23.35 -0.61 1.95
N GLY A 8 22.24 -0.56 1.22
CA GLY A 8 21.76 -1.68 0.43
C GLY A 8 20.99 -2.72 1.27
N ILE A 9 20.71 -3.88 0.67
CA ILE A 9 19.85 -4.95 1.25
C ILE A 9 20.62 -6.15 1.81
N SER A 10 21.95 -6.14 1.74
CA SER A 10 22.81 -7.25 2.17
C SER A 10 23.86 -6.79 3.17
N GLY A 11 23.54 -5.75 3.95
CA GLY A 11 24.39 -5.24 5.01
C GLY A 11 25.63 -4.52 4.49
N PHE A 12 26.77 -4.70 5.16
CA PHE A 12 28.00 -3.96 4.85
C PHE A 12 28.52 -4.20 3.42
N GLU A 13 28.27 -5.39 2.87
CA GLU A 13 28.78 -5.79 1.56
C GLU A 13 27.98 -5.19 0.40
N SER A 14 26.76 -4.68 0.64
CA SER A 14 25.94 -4.02 -0.37
C SER A 14 26.14 -2.51 -0.45
N ILE A 15 27.02 -1.94 0.39
CA ILE A 15 27.31 -0.51 0.36
C ILE A 15 28.06 -0.22 -0.95
N PRO A 16 27.64 0.77 -1.75
CA PRO A 16 28.40 1.21 -2.92
C PRO A 16 29.82 1.62 -2.53
N ILE A 17 30.79 1.40 -3.42
CA ILE A 17 32.20 1.77 -3.18
C ILE A 17 32.33 3.25 -2.80
N GLU A 18 31.57 4.12 -3.46
CA GLU A 18 31.50 5.55 -3.14
C GLU A 18 30.96 5.82 -1.72
N GLY A 19 29.99 5.03 -1.27
CA GLY A 19 29.45 5.11 0.09
C GLY A 19 30.49 4.71 1.14
N LEU A 20 31.25 3.63 0.90
CA LEU A 20 32.35 3.22 1.78
C LEU A 20 33.44 4.30 1.89
N ASP A 21 33.81 4.93 0.77
CA ASP A 21 34.78 6.02 0.76
C ASP A 21 34.32 7.20 1.63
N ILE A 22 33.07 7.62 1.48
CA ILE A 22 32.47 8.72 2.27
C ILE A 22 32.38 8.37 3.75
N ILE A 23 31.90 7.17 4.10
CA ILE A 23 31.81 6.69 5.49
C ILE A 23 33.20 6.69 6.15
N SER A 24 34.24 6.25 5.43
CA SER A 24 35.59 6.14 5.97
C SER A 24 36.27 7.49 6.25
N LYS A 25 35.82 8.56 5.58
CA LYS A 25 36.36 9.92 5.68
C LYS A 25 35.52 10.84 6.57
N ALA A 26 34.30 10.43 6.93
CA ALA A 26 33.38 11.23 7.72
C ALA A 26 33.89 11.46 9.15
N ASP A 27 33.66 12.68 9.66
CA ASP A 27 33.92 13.02 11.05
C ASP A 27 32.89 12.38 11.98
N VAL A 28 31.63 12.29 11.53
CA VAL A 28 30.52 11.69 12.29
C VAL A 28 29.61 10.88 11.37
N VAL A 29 29.30 9.66 11.78
CA VAL A 29 28.34 8.79 11.09
C VAL A 29 27.19 8.44 12.03
N TYR A 30 26.01 8.94 11.68
CA TYR A 30 24.74 8.54 12.29
C TYR A 30 24.20 7.32 11.56
N LEU A 31 23.90 6.24 12.27
CA LEU A 31 23.20 5.08 11.69
C LEU A 31 21.78 5.02 12.25
N GLU A 32 20.79 5.25 11.39
CA GLU A 32 19.40 4.99 11.78
C GLU A 32 19.10 3.49 11.78
N GLN A 33 18.28 3.05 12.73
CA GLN A 33 17.93 1.62 12.92
C GLN A 33 16.42 1.42 13.10
N PHE A 34 15.63 2.46 12.85
CA PHE A 34 14.18 2.46 13.09
C PHE A 34 13.37 2.25 11.80
N THR A 35 13.99 2.36 10.63
CA THR A 35 13.37 2.00 9.36
C THR A 35 13.54 0.51 9.05
N SER A 36 14.66 -0.09 9.45
CA SER A 36 14.95 -1.52 9.26
C SER A 36 15.97 -2.02 10.29
N PRO A 37 15.92 -3.31 10.71
CA PRO A 37 16.94 -3.88 11.59
C PRO A 37 18.28 -4.06 10.88
N ILE A 38 19.36 -3.94 11.64
CA ILE A 38 20.72 -4.26 11.19
C ILE A 38 21.33 -5.37 12.05
N GLY A 39 22.00 -6.34 11.41
CA GLY A 39 22.67 -7.42 12.11
C GLY A 39 23.93 -6.93 12.84
N LYS A 40 24.24 -7.55 13.99
CA LYS A 40 25.43 -7.19 14.79
C LYS A 40 26.73 -7.25 13.98
N SER A 41 26.88 -8.29 13.14
CA SER A 41 28.08 -8.42 12.30
C SER A 41 28.23 -7.27 11.29
N ASP A 42 27.14 -6.75 10.75
CA ASP A 42 27.18 -5.61 9.82
C ASP A 42 27.47 -4.32 10.57
N LEU A 43 26.86 -4.14 11.74
CA LEU A 43 27.13 -3.03 12.64
C LEU A 43 28.62 -2.95 12.99
N ASP A 44 29.22 -4.07 13.38
CA ASP A 44 30.65 -4.14 13.74
C ASP A 44 31.53 -3.80 12.52
N LYS A 45 31.21 -4.31 11.32
CA LYS A 45 31.93 -3.98 10.08
C LYS A 45 31.83 -2.48 9.74
N ILE A 46 30.63 -1.89 9.85
CA ILE A 46 30.41 -0.46 9.63
C ILE A 46 31.26 0.34 10.62
N GLN A 47 31.16 0.04 11.92
CA GLN A 47 31.90 0.74 12.96
C GLN A 47 33.41 0.69 12.72
N ASN A 48 33.95 -0.47 12.32
CA ASN A 48 35.37 -0.64 12.00
C ASN A 48 35.81 0.09 10.72
N SER A 49 34.89 0.45 9.83
CA SER A 49 35.19 1.20 8.61
C SER A 49 35.28 2.72 8.83
N ILE A 50 34.84 3.20 10.00
CA ILE A 50 34.73 4.62 10.32
C ILE A 50 35.98 5.07 11.07
N LYS A 51 36.58 6.18 10.63
CA LYS A 51 37.68 6.83 11.36
C LYS A 51 37.19 7.86 12.38
N GLY A 52 36.03 8.47 12.11
CA GLY A 52 35.37 9.44 12.97
C GLY A 52 34.51 8.80 14.06
N GLU A 53 33.54 9.58 14.54
CA GLU A 53 32.60 9.15 15.57
C GLU A 53 31.42 8.37 14.97
N PHE A 54 31.07 7.23 15.59
CA PHE A 54 29.90 6.44 15.21
C PHE A 54 28.77 6.63 16.24
N ARG A 55 27.58 7.02 15.77
CA ARG A 55 26.40 7.28 16.62
C ARG A 55 25.16 6.53 16.11
N PRO A 56 24.61 5.57 16.86
CA PRO A 56 23.27 5.05 16.58
C PRO A 56 22.23 6.17 16.72
N ALA A 57 21.34 6.30 15.73
CA ALA A 57 20.33 7.35 15.66
C ALA A 57 18.92 6.77 15.81
N LYS A 58 18.20 7.24 16.83
CA LYS A 58 16.78 6.91 17.04
C LYS A 58 15.88 7.78 16.16
N ARG A 59 14.62 7.36 15.98
CA ARG A 59 13.62 8.08 15.19
C ARG A 59 13.54 9.57 15.52
N TRP A 60 13.32 9.89 16.79
CA TRP A 60 13.18 11.27 17.26
C TRP A 60 14.42 12.13 16.97
N LEU A 61 15.63 11.56 16.99
CA LEU A 61 16.87 12.30 16.72
C LEU A 61 16.97 12.69 15.24
N VAL A 62 16.60 11.77 14.35
CA VAL A 62 16.61 12.02 12.90
C VAL A 62 15.45 12.94 12.49
N GLU A 63 14.27 12.75 13.06
CA GLU A 63 13.09 13.58 12.79
C GLU A 63 13.23 14.99 13.38
N ASP A 64 13.76 15.14 14.60
CA ASP A 64 14.11 16.46 15.16
C ASP A 64 15.25 17.11 14.37
N GLY A 65 16.29 16.35 14.02
CA GLY A 65 17.32 16.74 13.07
C GLY A 65 18.29 17.84 13.54
N ASN A 66 18.01 18.56 14.63
CA ASN A 66 18.78 19.74 15.04
C ASN A 66 20.25 19.39 15.31
N GLU A 67 20.52 18.29 16.01
CA GLU A 67 21.88 17.82 16.29
C GLU A 67 22.66 17.51 15.00
N ILE A 68 22.05 16.77 14.07
CA ILE A 68 22.68 16.37 12.81
C ILE A 68 23.01 17.61 11.98
N LEU A 69 22.06 18.56 11.89
CA LEU A 69 22.21 19.79 11.14
C LEU A 69 23.29 20.70 11.74
N GLU A 70 23.34 20.84 13.07
CA GLU A 70 24.35 21.66 13.73
C GLU A 70 25.76 21.12 13.48
N MET A 71 25.93 19.80 13.62
CA MET A 71 27.22 19.15 13.36
C MET A 71 27.66 19.31 11.90
N ALA A 72 26.72 19.25 10.96
CA ALA A 72 27.02 19.32 9.54
C ALA A 72 27.47 20.72 9.06
N LYS A 73 27.38 21.76 9.90
CA LYS A 73 27.92 23.10 9.60
C LYS A 73 29.44 23.12 9.53
N GLU A 74 30.09 22.37 10.42
CA GLU A 74 31.56 22.40 10.56
C GLU A 74 32.22 21.08 10.20
N LYS A 75 31.45 19.98 10.15
CA LYS A 75 31.96 18.62 9.98
C LYS A 75 31.39 17.93 8.75
N ASP A 76 32.08 16.89 8.29
CA ASP A 76 31.56 15.93 7.32
C ASP A 76 30.73 14.88 8.06
N VAL A 77 29.40 15.03 7.94
CA VAL A 77 28.41 14.20 8.62
C VAL A 77 27.76 13.25 7.62
N VAL A 78 27.59 12.00 8.02
CA VAL A 78 26.86 10.98 7.26
C VAL A 78 25.62 10.55 8.04
N LEU A 79 24.46 10.55 7.39
CA LEU A 79 23.30 9.78 7.82
C LEU A 79 23.22 8.51 6.99
N LEU A 80 23.45 7.38 7.65
CA LEU A 80 23.45 6.04 7.09
C LEU A 80 22.11 5.37 7.37
N SER A 81 21.55 4.74 6.34
CA SER A 81 20.22 4.12 6.36
C SER A 81 20.24 2.76 5.67
N TYR A 82 19.40 1.83 6.14
CA TYR A 82 19.31 0.53 5.48
C TYR A 82 18.58 0.62 4.13
N GLY A 83 19.03 -0.12 3.11
CA GLY A 83 18.49 0.03 1.77
C GLY A 83 18.93 1.34 1.11
N ASP A 84 17.98 2.11 0.58
CA ASP A 84 18.20 3.42 -0.03
C ASP A 84 17.72 4.54 0.92
N PRO A 85 18.44 5.68 1.02
CA PRO A 85 18.11 6.73 1.97
C PRO A 85 16.75 7.39 1.78
N TYR A 86 16.11 7.25 0.63
CA TYR A 86 14.84 7.92 0.32
C TYR A 86 13.68 6.98 0.00
N ILE A 87 13.91 5.66 -0.01
CA ILE A 87 12.85 4.71 -0.32
C ILE A 87 12.17 4.26 0.99
N ALA A 88 10.89 4.60 1.12
CA ALA A 88 10.07 4.35 2.31
C ALA A 88 10.62 5.00 3.60
N THR A 89 11.26 6.16 3.46
CA THR A 89 11.75 6.99 4.57
C THR A 89 11.25 8.44 4.41
N THR A 90 11.44 9.24 5.45
CA THR A 90 11.18 10.70 5.42
C THR A 90 12.47 11.52 5.42
N HIS A 91 13.63 10.92 5.15
CA HIS A 91 14.93 11.60 5.24
C HIS A 91 15.10 12.76 4.24
N ILE A 92 14.27 12.78 3.19
CA ILE A 92 14.19 13.92 2.26
C ILE A 92 13.85 15.22 2.98
N GLU A 93 13.07 15.17 4.06
CA GLU A 93 12.71 16.33 4.89
C GLU A 93 13.96 16.92 5.56
N LEU A 94 14.79 16.08 6.18
CA LEU A 94 16.04 16.52 6.81
C LEU A 94 17.00 17.11 5.78
N ARG A 95 17.05 16.55 4.57
CA ARG A 95 17.84 17.09 3.46
C ARG A 95 17.34 18.48 3.05
N THR A 96 16.03 18.70 2.98
CA THR A 96 15.45 20.02 2.69
C THR A 96 15.89 21.04 3.72
N ARG A 97 15.75 20.74 5.02
CA ARG A 97 16.20 21.63 6.10
C ARG A 97 17.70 21.92 6.05
N ALA A 98 18.52 20.93 5.70
CA ALA A 98 19.96 21.13 5.52
C ALA A 98 20.26 22.15 4.41
N ILE A 99 19.59 22.05 3.27
CA ILE A 99 19.75 22.97 2.14
C ILE A 99 19.27 24.39 2.52
N GLU A 100 18.14 24.53 3.20
CA GLU A 100 17.63 25.82 3.70
C GLU A 100 18.63 26.48 4.66
N ASN A 101 19.29 25.68 5.50
CA ASN A 101 20.36 26.11 6.40
C ASN A 101 21.72 26.26 5.72
N LYS A 102 21.76 26.29 4.37
CA LYS A 102 22.98 26.45 3.56
C LYS A 102 24.04 25.38 3.80
N THR A 103 23.64 24.22 4.32
CA THR A 103 24.50 23.05 4.46
C THR A 103 24.53 22.29 3.14
N GLN A 104 25.72 22.06 2.60
CA GLN A 104 25.88 21.23 1.39
C GLN A 104 25.40 19.80 1.67
N THR A 105 24.61 19.25 0.75
CA THR A 105 24.13 17.87 0.85
C THR A 105 24.60 17.00 -0.31
N ARG A 106 24.79 15.70 -0.04
CA ARG A 106 25.09 14.67 -1.03
C ARG A 106 24.25 13.42 -0.77
N SER A 107 23.89 12.68 -1.81
CA SER A 107 23.10 11.45 -1.72
C SER A 107 23.84 10.32 -2.41
N ILE A 108 24.03 9.20 -1.69
CA ILE A 108 24.61 7.97 -2.22
C ILE A 108 23.55 6.88 -2.13
N HIS A 109 23.00 6.53 -3.28
CA HIS A 109 21.95 5.54 -3.43
C HIS A 109 22.50 4.13 -3.33
N ALA A 110 21.66 3.19 -2.89
CA ALA A 110 21.97 1.77 -2.86
C ALA A 110 20.72 0.95 -3.18
N SER A 111 20.88 -0.37 -3.32
CA SER A 111 19.74 -1.25 -3.58
C SER A 111 18.70 -1.15 -2.46
N SER A 112 17.43 -1.07 -2.81
CA SER A 112 16.33 -1.13 -1.85
C SER A 112 15.65 -2.49 -1.89
N SER A 113 15.12 -2.93 -0.75
CA SER A 113 14.33 -4.16 -0.68
C SER A 113 13.06 -4.02 -1.51
N LEU A 114 12.45 -2.83 -1.55
CA LEU A 114 11.24 -2.58 -2.33
C LEU A 114 11.44 -2.79 -3.84
N THR A 115 12.59 -2.42 -4.38
CA THR A 115 12.89 -2.60 -5.80
C THR A 115 13.37 -4.02 -6.09
N SER A 116 14.30 -4.52 -5.28
CA SER A 116 14.93 -5.83 -5.49
C SER A 116 13.93 -6.98 -5.31
N MET A 117 13.02 -6.88 -4.33
CA MET A 117 12.01 -7.89 -4.04
C MET A 117 11.13 -8.23 -5.24
N ILE A 118 10.81 -7.25 -6.07
CA ILE A 118 9.96 -7.49 -7.25
C ILE A 118 10.66 -8.42 -8.23
N GLY A 119 11.94 -8.18 -8.50
CA GLY A 119 12.76 -9.06 -9.33
C GLY A 119 12.94 -10.46 -8.70
N GLU A 120 13.21 -10.51 -7.41
CA GLU A 120 13.36 -11.77 -6.65
C GLU A 120 12.06 -12.60 -6.67
N CYS A 121 10.89 -11.95 -6.62
CA CYS A 121 9.58 -12.59 -6.77
C CYS A 121 9.24 -12.97 -8.23
N GLY A 122 10.05 -12.56 -9.21
CA GLY A 122 9.78 -12.80 -10.62
C GLY A 122 8.65 -11.94 -11.19
N LEU A 123 8.29 -10.85 -10.51
CA LEU A 123 7.28 -9.89 -10.96
C LEU A 123 7.92 -8.81 -11.84
N HIS A 124 7.12 -8.17 -12.67
CA HIS A 124 7.55 -7.07 -13.49
C HIS A 124 7.40 -5.75 -12.74
N PHE A 125 8.50 -5.01 -12.60
CA PHE A 125 8.51 -3.76 -11.83
C PHE A 125 7.57 -2.70 -12.39
N TYR A 126 7.38 -2.64 -13.72
CA TYR A 126 6.48 -1.68 -14.36
C TYR A 126 4.99 -1.92 -14.05
N LYS A 127 4.65 -3.03 -13.38
CA LYS A 127 3.27 -3.36 -12.94
C LYS A 127 3.07 -3.12 -11.46
N VAL A 128 4.05 -2.54 -10.76
CA VAL A 128 3.91 -2.16 -9.36
C VAL A 128 3.04 -0.91 -9.28
N GLY A 129 1.94 -1.01 -8.55
CA GLY A 129 1.03 0.09 -8.27
C GLY A 129 1.44 0.87 -7.03
N ARG A 130 0.48 1.59 -6.44
CA ARG A 130 0.72 2.34 -5.21
C ARG A 130 1.09 1.39 -4.06
N ILE A 131 2.14 1.73 -3.33
CA ILE A 131 2.62 1.00 -2.14
C ILE A 131 1.88 1.51 -0.89
N ALA A 132 1.63 0.62 0.07
CA ALA A 132 1.10 0.98 1.38
C ALA A 132 1.85 0.26 2.51
N THR A 133 1.66 0.75 3.74
CA THR A 133 2.19 0.13 4.95
C THR A 133 1.03 -0.33 5.83
N ILE A 134 1.10 -1.56 6.33
CA ILE A 134 0.16 -2.11 7.29
C ILE A 134 0.75 -1.97 8.69
N MET A 135 0.00 -1.28 9.56
CA MET A 135 0.29 -1.18 10.98
C MET A 135 -0.58 -2.14 11.78
N SER A 136 -0.10 -2.52 12.95
CA SER A 136 -0.79 -3.43 13.88
C SER A 136 -2.12 -2.86 14.42
N GLU A 137 -2.33 -1.55 14.34
CA GLU A 137 -3.56 -0.89 14.76
C GLU A 137 -4.70 -1.10 13.73
N MET A 138 -5.82 -1.70 14.14
CA MET A 138 -6.95 -2.05 13.25
C MET A 138 -7.50 -0.87 12.43
N LYS A 139 -7.55 0.35 12.99
CA LYS A 139 -8.04 1.55 12.27
C LYS A 139 -7.16 1.92 11.07
N SER A 140 -5.92 1.44 11.02
CA SER A 140 -4.96 1.74 9.95
C SER A 140 -5.20 0.93 8.67
N LEU A 141 -5.99 -0.15 8.71
CA LEU A 141 -6.13 -1.12 7.61
C LEU A 141 -7.03 -0.67 6.46
N THR A 142 -7.89 0.32 6.69
CA THR A 142 -8.77 0.88 5.66
C THR A 142 -7.97 1.43 4.47
N THR A 143 -6.88 2.17 4.73
CA THR A 143 -6.06 2.76 3.66
C THR A 143 -5.34 1.69 2.83
N PRO A 144 -4.57 0.75 3.40
CA PRO A 144 -4.02 -0.38 2.66
C PRO A 144 -5.06 -1.16 1.87
N TYR A 145 -6.24 -1.43 2.45
CA TYR A 145 -7.33 -2.12 1.75
C TYR A 145 -7.78 -1.36 0.49
N TYR A 146 -8.00 -0.05 0.58
CA TYR A 146 -8.38 0.74 -0.58
C TYR A 146 -7.25 0.92 -1.61
N VAL A 147 -5.99 0.89 -1.17
CA VAL A 147 -4.83 0.85 -2.09
C VAL A 147 -4.82 -0.47 -2.87
N ILE A 148 -5.06 -1.61 -2.20
CA ILE A 148 -5.19 -2.92 -2.85
C ILE A 148 -6.32 -2.88 -3.88
N TYR A 149 -7.50 -2.39 -3.49
CA TYR A 149 -8.64 -2.24 -4.40
C TYR A 149 -8.28 -1.43 -5.66
N LYS A 150 -7.71 -0.23 -5.50
CA LYS A 150 -7.36 0.64 -6.63
C LYS A 150 -6.34 -0.01 -7.57
N ASN A 151 -5.30 -0.60 -7.00
CA ASN A 151 -4.30 -1.31 -7.79
C ASN A 151 -4.91 -2.52 -8.52
N LEU A 152 -5.79 -3.29 -7.88
CA LEU A 152 -6.46 -4.43 -8.53
C LEU A 152 -7.37 -3.96 -9.69
N ILE A 153 -8.08 -2.85 -9.55
CA ILE A 153 -8.87 -2.25 -10.65
C ILE A 153 -7.98 -1.91 -11.84
N GLU A 154 -6.76 -1.41 -11.59
CA GLU A 154 -5.78 -1.09 -12.64
C GLU A 154 -4.96 -2.32 -13.11
N GLY A 155 -5.14 -3.49 -12.48
CA GLY A 155 -4.34 -4.69 -12.77
C GLY A 155 -2.91 -4.65 -12.22
N ASN A 156 -2.60 -3.71 -11.32
CA ASN A 156 -1.29 -3.49 -10.72
C ASN A 156 -1.04 -4.38 -9.49
N HIS A 157 0.22 -4.72 -9.21
CA HIS A 157 0.65 -5.39 -7.99
C HIS A 157 0.71 -4.39 -6.83
N THR A 158 0.20 -4.79 -5.67
CA THR A 158 0.26 -3.98 -4.45
C THR A 158 1.36 -4.50 -3.54
N ILE A 159 2.33 -3.65 -3.21
CA ILE A 159 3.31 -3.94 -2.17
C ILE A 159 2.80 -3.39 -0.84
N LEU A 160 2.79 -4.24 0.18
CA LEU A 160 2.32 -3.97 1.53
C LEU A 160 3.49 -4.17 2.49
N LEU A 161 4.14 -3.06 2.84
CA LEU A 161 5.15 -3.03 3.90
C LEU A 161 4.48 -3.38 5.23
N LEU A 162 5.18 -4.09 6.10
CA LEU A 162 4.67 -4.47 7.42
C LEU A 162 5.38 -3.65 8.50
N GLU A 163 4.65 -3.24 9.53
CA GLU A 163 5.19 -2.43 10.61
C GLU A 163 6.41 -3.08 11.28
N TYR A 164 7.43 -2.25 11.45
CA TYR A 164 8.57 -2.50 12.32
C TYR A 164 8.63 -1.38 13.37
N ASN A 165 8.72 -1.79 14.63
CA ASN A 165 8.90 -0.89 15.76
C ASN A 165 10.17 -1.28 16.52
N GLN A 166 11.21 -0.47 16.37
CA GLN A 166 12.52 -0.70 16.98
C GLN A 166 12.44 -0.73 18.52
N ASP A 167 11.74 0.22 19.14
CA ASP A 167 11.69 0.35 20.60
C ASP A 167 11.02 -0.86 21.27
N LYS A 168 10.01 -1.44 20.61
CA LYS A 168 9.31 -2.64 21.07
C LYS A 168 9.91 -3.94 20.54
N ASN A 169 10.95 -3.86 19.69
CA ASN A 169 11.48 -4.98 18.90
C ASN A 169 10.36 -5.81 18.24
N PHE A 170 9.39 -5.11 17.65
CA PHE A 170 8.17 -5.69 17.11
C PHE A 170 8.19 -5.67 15.58
N PHE A 171 7.76 -6.79 14.99
CA PHE A 171 7.50 -6.93 13.57
C PHE A 171 6.09 -7.48 13.40
N LEU A 172 5.30 -6.85 12.54
CA LEU A 172 3.98 -7.37 12.22
C LEU A 172 4.10 -8.66 11.41
N ASP A 173 3.52 -9.74 11.94
CA ASP A 173 3.46 -11.04 11.27
C ASP A 173 2.57 -10.94 10.00
N PRO A 174 3.02 -11.45 8.83
CA PRO A 174 2.22 -11.50 7.60
C PRO A 174 0.83 -12.10 7.78
N LYS A 175 0.68 -13.13 8.63
CA LYS A 175 -0.61 -13.77 8.92
C LYS A 175 -1.57 -12.81 9.60
N ASN A 176 -1.07 -12.02 10.56
CA ASN A 176 -1.89 -11.01 11.25
C ASN A 176 -2.31 -9.89 10.30
N ALA A 177 -1.40 -9.46 9.41
CA ALA A 177 -1.71 -8.48 8.37
C ALA A 177 -2.80 -8.98 7.41
N LEU A 178 -2.68 -10.22 6.92
CA LEU A 178 -3.66 -10.84 6.03
C LEU A 178 -5.01 -11.03 6.72
N LYS A 179 -5.02 -11.47 7.98
CA LYS A 179 -6.23 -11.60 8.79
C LYS A 179 -6.94 -10.25 8.95
N GLY A 180 -6.21 -9.19 9.29
CA GLY A 180 -6.78 -7.85 9.43
C GLY A 180 -7.37 -7.31 8.12
N LEU A 181 -6.76 -7.62 6.97
CA LEU A 181 -7.32 -7.28 5.66
C LEU A 181 -8.63 -8.03 5.38
N LEU A 182 -8.72 -9.32 5.74
CA LEU A 182 -9.96 -10.09 5.63
C LEU A 182 -11.06 -9.58 6.58
N GLU A 183 -10.71 -9.17 7.79
CA GLU A 183 -11.65 -8.52 8.72
C GLU A 183 -12.16 -7.18 8.17
N THR A 184 -11.27 -6.41 7.53
CA THR A 184 -11.65 -5.15 6.85
C THR A 184 -12.61 -5.43 5.70
N GLU A 185 -12.35 -6.46 4.89
CA GLU A 185 -13.26 -6.91 3.84
C GLU A 185 -14.66 -7.24 4.39
N GLN A 186 -14.78 -7.92 5.54
CA GLN A 186 -16.09 -8.26 6.12
C GLN A 186 -16.96 -7.02 6.40
N GLY A 187 -16.31 -5.91 6.78
CA GLY A 187 -16.97 -4.62 6.96
C GLY A 187 -17.30 -3.92 5.64
N GLN A 188 -16.40 -3.98 4.65
CA GLN A 188 -16.57 -3.28 3.37
C GLN A 188 -17.51 -4.02 2.39
N ARG A 189 -17.54 -5.36 2.44
CA ARG A 189 -18.34 -6.27 1.60
C ARG A 189 -18.22 -5.97 0.10
N ARG A 190 -16.99 -5.74 -0.38
CA ARG A 190 -16.70 -5.37 -1.78
C ARG A 190 -16.06 -6.50 -2.60
N LYS A 191 -15.75 -7.63 -1.95
CA LYS A 191 -15.07 -8.81 -2.52
C LYS A 191 -13.73 -8.46 -3.16
N VAL A 192 -12.99 -7.51 -2.59
CA VAL A 192 -11.65 -7.12 -3.03
C VAL A 192 -10.64 -8.19 -2.63
N LEU A 193 -10.77 -8.69 -1.41
CA LEU A 193 -9.96 -9.78 -0.89
C LEU A 193 -10.85 -10.90 -0.38
N THR A 194 -10.42 -12.13 -0.53
CA THR A 194 -11.09 -13.29 0.04
C THR A 194 -10.03 -14.26 0.53
N GLU A 195 -10.42 -15.27 1.30
CA GLU A 195 -9.51 -16.36 1.66
C GLU A 195 -8.89 -17.05 0.42
N SER A 196 -9.57 -16.98 -0.72
CA SER A 196 -9.09 -17.55 -1.97
C SER A 196 -8.08 -16.66 -2.71
N SER A 197 -7.91 -15.38 -2.34
CA SER A 197 -7.02 -14.43 -3.03
C SER A 197 -5.57 -14.88 -3.00
N TYR A 198 -4.85 -14.70 -4.11
CA TYR A 198 -3.45 -15.08 -4.26
C TYR A 198 -2.54 -14.02 -3.65
N VAL A 199 -1.53 -14.44 -2.88
CA VAL A 199 -0.62 -13.55 -2.16
C VAL A 199 0.80 -14.09 -2.22
N ILE A 200 1.77 -13.18 -2.20
CA ILE A 200 3.19 -13.49 -2.09
C ILE A 200 3.71 -12.87 -0.79
N VAL A 201 4.45 -13.64 -0.01
CA VAL A 201 5.18 -13.17 1.17
C VAL A 201 6.66 -13.29 0.90
N ALA A 202 7.31 -12.14 0.81
CA ALA A 202 8.74 -12.00 0.64
C ALA A 202 9.39 -11.75 2.00
N SER A 203 10.34 -12.60 2.37
CA SER A 203 10.97 -12.60 3.68
C SER A 203 12.46 -12.41 3.54
N ARG A 204 13.00 -11.43 4.26
CA ARG A 204 14.43 -11.14 4.35
C ARG A 204 15.11 -11.02 2.97
N ILE A 205 14.51 -10.24 2.08
CA ILE A 205 15.08 -10.01 0.75
C ILE A 205 16.51 -9.46 0.86
N GLY A 206 17.46 -10.10 0.19
CA GLY A 206 18.89 -9.78 0.24
C GLY A 206 19.70 -10.51 1.31
N PHE A 207 19.07 -11.29 2.20
CA PHE A 207 19.76 -12.11 3.20
C PHE A 207 19.97 -13.55 2.71
N LYS A 208 20.95 -14.25 3.30
CA LYS A 208 21.27 -15.65 2.96
C LYS A 208 20.10 -16.63 3.21
N ASP A 209 19.24 -16.31 4.17
CA ASP A 209 18.04 -17.08 4.49
C ASP A 209 16.75 -16.44 3.95
N GLN A 210 16.86 -15.66 2.87
CA GLN A 210 15.73 -15.15 2.10
C GLN A 210 14.73 -16.26 1.76
N LYS A 211 13.44 -15.96 1.89
CA LYS A 211 12.36 -16.87 1.48
C LYS A 211 11.26 -16.12 0.75
N ILE A 212 10.78 -16.73 -0.33
CA ILE A 212 9.60 -16.26 -1.06
C ILE A 212 8.59 -17.39 -1.04
N ILE A 213 7.41 -17.12 -0.48
CA ILE A 213 6.33 -18.09 -0.36
C ILE A 213 5.09 -17.46 -0.96
N SER A 214 4.39 -18.18 -1.83
CA SER A 214 3.16 -17.68 -2.46
C SER A 214 2.05 -18.71 -2.48
N GLY A 215 0.81 -18.25 -2.47
CA GLY A 215 -0.37 -19.12 -2.41
C GLY A 215 -1.63 -18.33 -2.05
N LYS A 216 -2.74 -19.04 -1.86
CA LYS A 216 -3.99 -18.44 -1.39
C LYS A 216 -3.87 -18.05 0.08
N ILE A 217 -4.57 -17.01 0.51
CA ILE A 217 -4.58 -16.59 1.92
C ILE A 217 -4.93 -17.76 2.86
N SER A 218 -5.95 -18.56 2.52
CA SER A 218 -6.31 -19.76 3.32
C SER A 218 -5.16 -20.74 3.46
N SER A 219 -4.48 -21.07 2.35
CA SER A 219 -3.34 -21.99 2.32
C SER A 219 -2.12 -21.48 3.11
N LEU A 220 -1.98 -20.16 3.21
CA LEU A 220 -0.84 -19.50 3.86
C LEU A 220 -1.00 -19.34 5.38
N THR A 221 -2.20 -19.57 5.93
CA THR A 221 -2.53 -19.29 7.34
C THR A 221 -1.64 -20.04 8.35
N ASN A 222 -1.17 -21.25 8.00
CA ASN A 222 -0.36 -22.10 8.88
C ASN A 222 1.11 -22.22 8.45
N ILE A 223 1.57 -21.36 7.53
CA ILE A 223 2.95 -21.41 7.04
C ILE A 223 3.88 -20.59 7.94
N ASP A 224 5.07 -21.13 8.17
CA ASP A 224 6.19 -20.38 8.74
C ASP A 224 6.94 -19.62 7.64
N PHE A 225 6.90 -18.29 7.71
CA PHE A 225 7.61 -17.39 6.80
C PHE A 225 9.08 -17.16 7.20
N GLY A 226 9.52 -17.74 8.33
CA GLY A 226 10.85 -17.53 8.88
C GLY A 226 10.94 -16.23 9.69
N LYS A 227 12.16 -15.73 9.84
CA LYS A 227 12.43 -14.51 10.62
C LYS A 227 12.06 -13.25 9.82
N PRO A 228 11.67 -12.15 10.49
CA PRO A 228 11.48 -10.86 9.85
C PRO A 228 12.79 -10.28 9.30
N PRO A 229 12.73 -9.21 8.45
CA PRO A 229 11.52 -8.52 8.01
C PRO A 229 10.76 -9.25 6.90
N HIS A 230 9.45 -9.00 6.83
CA HIS A 230 8.56 -9.55 5.81
C HIS A 230 7.86 -8.42 5.04
N THR A 231 7.45 -8.71 3.82
CA THR A 231 6.60 -7.85 3.00
C THR A 231 5.55 -8.72 2.30
N VAL A 232 4.33 -8.22 2.26
CA VAL A 232 3.21 -8.89 1.59
C VAL A 232 3.01 -8.22 0.22
N ILE A 233 2.77 -9.03 -0.81
CA ILE A 233 2.44 -8.53 -2.14
C ILE A 233 1.11 -9.17 -2.57
N ILE A 234 0.15 -8.32 -2.94
CA ILE A 234 -1.10 -8.74 -3.59
C ILE A 234 -0.93 -8.49 -5.09
N PRO A 235 -0.63 -9.52 -5.91
CA PRO A 235 -0.50 -9.33 -7.34
C PRO A 235 -1.86 -8.98 -7.96
N GLY A 236 -1.88 -7.96 -8.84
CA GLY A 236 -2.96 -7.76 -9.80
C GLY A 236 -2.89 -8.73 -10.97
N ARG A 237 -3.09 -8.24 -12.19
CA ARG A 237 -3.02 -9.05 -13.41
C ARG A 237 -1.64 -9.65 -13.53
N LEU A 238 -1.53 -10.96 -13.73
CA LEU A 238 -0.24 -11.62 -13.94
C LEU A 238 0.02 -11.82 -15.43
N HIS A 239 1.25 -11.52 -15.86
CA HIS A 239 1.75 -11.96 -17.15
C HIS A 239 2.14 -13.44 -17.06
N PHE A 240 2.18 -14.16 -18.18
CA PHE A 240 2.53 -15.58 -18.17
C PHE A 240 3.95 -15.82 -17.65
N THR A 241 4.91 -14.94 -17.98
CA THR A 241 6.29 -15.00 -17.47
C THR A 241 6.36 -14.82 -15.96
N GLU A 242 5.57 -13.92 -15.38
CA GLU A 242 5.49 -13.73 -13.92
C GLU A 242 4.89 -14.96 -13.26
N SER A 243 3.86 -15.54 -13.87
CA SER A 243 3.23 -16.76 -13.38
C SER A 243 4.20 -17.95 -13.39
N ASP A 244 5.05 -18.05 -14.41
CA ASP A 244 6.07 -19.09 -14.48
C ASP A 244 7.22 -18.85 -13.51
N ALA A 245 7.67 -17.60 -13.36
CA ALA A 245 8.68 -17.23 -12.38
C ALA A 245 8.21 -17.50 -10.94
N LEU A 246 6.97 -17.16 -10.58
CA LEU A 246 6.40 -17.41 -9.26
C LEU A 246 6.36 -18.89 -8.87
N LYS A 247 6.21 -19.80 -9.85
CA LYS A 247 6.26 -21.25 -9.61
C LYS A 247 7.67 -21.75 -9.32
N LEU A 248 8.70 -21.02 -9.76
CA LEU A 248 10.10 -21.45 -9.75
C LEU A 248 10.96 -20.75 -8.70
N PHE A 249 10.76 -19.46 -8.45
CA PHE A 249 11.67 -18.62 -7.65
C PHE A 249 11.45 -18.75 -6.14
N GLY A 250 10.41 -19.48 -5.71
CA GLY A 250 10.10 -19.68 -4.30
C GLY A 250 9.20 -20.89 -4.06
N LYS A 251 8.65 -20.98 -2.84
CA LYS A 251 7.68 -22.01 -2.48
C LYS A 251 6.28 -21.59 -2.90
N CYS A 252 5.83 -22.08 -4.05
CA CYS A 252 4.49 -21.89 -4.58
C CYS A 252 3.54 -22.97 -4.05
N ILE A 253 2.64 -22.61 -3.13
CA ILE A 253 1.69 -23.54 -2.48
C ILE A 253 0.47 -23.80 -3.38
N ASP A 254 -0.04 -22.76 -4.02
CA ASP A 254 -1.16 -22.82 -4.96
C ASP A 254 -0.71 -22.29 -6.32
N LYS A 255 -1.34 -22.75 -7.41
CA LYS A 255 -1.05 -22.22 -8.75
C LYS A 255 -1.35 -20.71 -8.82
N PRO A 256 -0.45 -19.87 -9.37
CA PRO A 256 -0.71 -18.45 -9.55
C PRO A 256 -1.95 -18.18 -10.41
N PHE A 257 -2.73 -17.19 -10.03
CA PHE A 257 -3.88 -16.69 -10.80
C PHE A 257 -4.10 -15.20 -10.54
N ASP A 258 -4.94 -14.58 -11.37
CA ASP A 258 -5.20 -13.14 -11.36
C ASP A 258 -6.24 -12.75 -10.31
N ASN A 259 -5.86 -11.89 -9.36
CA ASN A 259 -6.81 -11.34 -8.38
C ASN A 259 -7.71 -10.23 -8.97
N SER A 260 -7.28 -9.55 -10.04
CA SER A 260 -8.01 -8.45 -10.67
C SER A 260 -9.26 -8.91 -11.40
N GLU A 261 -9.27 -10.11 -11.98
CA GLU A 261 -10.41 -10.65 -12.75
C GLU A 261 -11.75 -10.65 -11.99
N LYS A 262 -11.69 -10.86 -10.66
CA LYS A 262 -12.88 -10.93 -9.80
C LYS A 262 -13.21 -9.59 -9.14
N THR A 263 -12.33 -8.61 -9.24
CA THR A 263 -12.49 -7.31 -8.58
C THR A 263 -13.35 -6.41 -9.45
N GLN A 264 -14.48 -5.92 -8.93
CA GLN A 264 -15.38 -5.00 -9.64
C GLN A 264 -15.27 -3.59 -9.09
N LYS A 265 -15.39 -2.59 -9.97
CA LYS A 265 -15.48 -1.19 -9.55
C LYS A 265 -16.64 -1.02 -8.55
N ILE A 266 -16.41 -0.21 -7.51
CA ILE A 266 -17.41 0.09 -6.47
C ILE A 266 -18.69 0.68 -7.08
N SER A 267 -18.54 1.55 -8.07
CA SER A 267 -19.63 2.12 -8.89
C SER A 267 -20.54 1.04 -9.46
N ILE A 268 -19.97 0.08 -10.18
CA ILE A 268 -20.70 -1.06 -10.77
C ILE A 268 -21.41 -1.88 -9.68
N GLN A 269 -20.75 -2.15 -8.55
CA GLN A 269 -21.38 -2.88 -7.44
C GLN A 269 -22.57 -2.12 -6.84
N MET A 270 -22.45 -0.79 -6.73
CA MET A 270 -23.52 0.08 -6.26
C MET A 270 -24.69 0.08 -7.25
N MET A 271 -24.44 0.23 -8.55
CA MET A 271 -25.50 0.29 -9.55
C MET A 271 -26.30 -1.02 -9.62
N LYS A 272 -25.63 -2.17 -9.56
CA LYS A 272 -26.29 -3.49 -9.48
C LYS A 272 -27.24 -3.64 -8.29
N LYS A 273 -27.04 -2.86 -7.23
CA LYS A 273 -27.91 -2.86 -6.05
C LYS A 273 -28.99 -1.78 -6.16
N TYR A 274 -28.60 -0.54 -6.42
CA TYR A 274 -29.51 0.60 -6.29
C TYR A 274 -30.47 0.74 -7.47
N VAL A 275 -30.04 0.46 -8.70
CA VAL A 275 -30.92 0.61 -9.87
C VAL A 275 -32.18 -0.25 -9.78
N PRO A 276 -32.10 -1.57 -9.50
CA PRO A 276 -33.31 -2.39 -9.33
C PRO A 276 -34.19 -1.94 -8.15
N MET A 277 -33.57 -1.53 -7.04
CA MET A 277 -34.30 -1.07 -5.86
C MET A 277 -35.10 0.21 -6.13
N VAL A 278 -34.50 1.20 -6.79
CA VAL A 278 -35.15 2.46 -7.11
C VAL A 278 -36.24 2.26 -8.16
N ARG A 279 -36.02 1.39 -9.17
CA ARG A 279 -37.08 1.00 -10.12
C ARG A 279 -38.28 0.40 -9.39
N GLU A 280 -38.05 -0.56 -8.50
CA GLU A 280 -39.12 -1.18 -7.71
C GLU A 280 -39.85 -0.17 -6.82
N ALA A 281 -39.13 0.76 -6.20
CA ALA A 281 -39.71 1.83 -5.39
C ALA A 281 -40.55 2.81 -6.22
N LEU A 282 -40.11 3.11 -7.45
CA LEU A 282 -40.81 3.97 -8.40
C LEU A 282 -42.12 3.31 -8.87
N GLU A 283 -42.08 2.03 -9.26
CA GLU A 283 -43.26 1.26 -9.67
C GLU A 283 -44.34 1.21 -8.58
N GLU A 284 -43.93 1.04 -7.31
CA GLU A 284 -44.86 1.05 -6.15
C GLU A 284 -45.53 2.41 -5.94
N ILE A 285 -44.79 3.50 -6.08
CA ILE A 285 -45.31 4.84 -5.78
C ILE A 285 -46.14 5.41 -6.92
N GLU A 286 -45.88 5.01 -8.17
CA GLU A 286 -46.56 5.50 -9.37
C GLU A 286 -48.10 5.36 -9.26
N SER A 287 -48.59 4.23 -8.74
CA SER A 287 -50.03 3.99 -8.58
C SER A 287 -50.71 4.97 -7.63
N HIS A 288 -49.98 5.57 -6.68
CA HIS A 288 -50.51 6.51 -5.70
C HIS A 288 -50.72 7.92 -6.24
N TYR A 289 -50.19 8.20 -7.44
CA TYR A 289 -50.15 9.52 -8.07
C TYR A 289 -50.73 9.54 -9.50
N LYS A 290 -51.29 8.42 -9.97
CA LYS A 290 -51.78 8.23 -11.34
C LYS A 290 -52.72 9.33 -11.85
N ASP A 291 -53.57 9.86 -10.98
CA ASP A 291 -54.55 10.90 -11.34
C ASP A 291 -54.08 12.34 -11.05
N GLN A 292 -52.86 12.52 -10.54
CA GLN A 292 -52.33 13.82 -10.10
C GLN A 292 -51.30 14.35 -11.10
N LYS A 293 -51.74 15.18 -12.05
CA LYS A 293 -50.91 15.71 -13.14
C LYS A 293 -49.64 16.44 -12.68
N GLU A 294 -49.69 17.09 -11.52
CA GLU A 294 -48.55 17.84 -10.97
C GLU A 294 -47.36 16.93 -10.57
N PHE A 295 -47.60 15.65 -10.27
CA PHE A 295 -46.56 14.69 -9.90
C PHE A 295 -46.07 13.83 -11.07
N GLN A 296 -46.76 13.85 -12.22
CA GLN A 296 -46.36 13.08 -13.41
C GLN A 296 -44.98 13.48 -13.93
N VAL A 297 -44.66 14.77 -13.89
CA VAL A 297 -43.32 15.28 -14.28
C VAL A 297 -42.22 14.74 -13.35
N ILE A 298 -42.53 14.54 -12.06
CA ILE A 298 -41.56 14.03 -11.09
C ILE A 298 -41.30 12.54 -11.33
N LEU A 299 -42.37 11.76 -11.57
CA LEU A 299 -42.28 10.33 -11.90
C LEU A 299 -41.51 10.11 -13.21
N GLU A 300 -41.80 10.90 -14.24
CA GLU A 300 -41.10 10.84 -15.53
C GLU A 300 -39.61 11.17 -15.38
N ASN A 301 -39.26 12.24 -14.64
CA ASN A 301 -37.86 12.57 -14.40
C ASN A 301 -37.15 11.50 -13.58
N ALA A 302 -37.80 10.90 -12.58
CA ALA A 302 -37.20 9.80 -11.82
C ALA A 302 -36.86 8.62 -12.74
N GLU A 303 -37.78 8.19 -13.62
CA GLU A 303 -37.54 7.14 -14.60
C GLU A 303 -36.40 7.51 -15.58
N LEU A 304 -36.38 8.75 -16.08
CA LEU A 304 -35.31 9.23 -16.95
C LEU A 304 -33.94 9.19 -16.26
N TYR A 305 -33.84 9.62 -15.00
CA TYR A 305 -32.60 9.56 -14.23
C TYR A 305 -32.12 8.13 -13.98
N ILE A 306 -33.03 7.16 -13.80
CA ILE A 306 -32.66 5.73 -13.69
C ILE A 306 -32.06 5.25 -15.02
N ASN A 307 -32.74 5.53 -16.14
CA ASN A 307 -32.27 5.13 -17.48
C ASN A 307 -30.93 5.78 -17.83
N ASP A 308 -30.76 7.06 -17.50
CA ASP A 308 -29.49 7.78 -17.66
C ASP A 308 -28.40 7.17 -16.78
N ALA A 309 -28.70 6.75 -15.54
CA ALA A 309 -27.72 6.10 -14.67
C ALA A 309 -27.16 4.80 -15.28
N GLU A 310 -28.02 3.96 -15.87
CA GLU A 310 -27.60 2.74 -16.57
C GLU A 310 -26.76 3.07 -17.80
N LYS A 311 -27.20 4.05 -18.61
CA LYS A 311 -26.47 4.47 -19.80
C LYS A 311 -25.09 5.06 -19.48
N PHE A 312 -25.01 5.93 -18.47
CA PHE A 312 -23.73 6.50 -18.04
C PHE A 312 -22.78 5.42 -17.52
N LEU A 313 -23.31 4.38 -16.86
CA LEU A 313 -22.48 3.25 -16.44
C LEU A 313 -21.95 2.45 -17.64
N GLU A 314 -22.76 2.24 -18.67
CA GLU A 314 -22.34 1.59 -19.93
C GLU A 314 -21.26 2.40 -20.66
N ASP A 315 -21.35 3.73 -20.60
CA ASP A 315 -20.39 4.67 -21.18
C ASP A 315 -19.13 4.89 -20.31
N ASP A 316 -18.89 4.08 -19.28
CA ASP A 316 -17.79 4.19 -18.30
C ASP A 316 -17.74 5.54 -17.54
N GLN A 317 -18.88 6.24 -17.45
CA GLN A 317 -19.06 7.49 -16.70
C GLN A 317 -19.56 7.21 -15.28
N ASP A 318 -18.75 6.48 -14.51
CA ASP A 318 -19.08 5.98 -13.18
C ASP A 318 -19.64 7.04 -12.21
N GLU A 319 -19.02 8.23 -12.14
CA GLU A 319 -19.44 9.28 -11.22
C GLU A 319 -20.82 9.85 -11.58
N VAL A 320 -21.07 10.03 -12.89
CA VAL A 320 -22.34 10.56 -13.39
C VAL A 320 -23.44 9.53 -13.22
N ALA A 321 -23.15 8.25 -13.44
CA ALA A 321 -24.08 7.15 -13.19
C ALA A 321 -24.57 7.12 -11.73
N ILE A 322 -23.63 7.21 -10.77
CA ILE A 322 -23.96 7.23 -9.34
C ILE A 322 -24.79 8.47 -8.98
N LEU A 323 -24.45 9.63 -9.55
CA LEU A 323 -25.17 10.87 -9.29
C LEU A 323 -26.61 10.77 -9.82
N SER A 324 -26.81 10.28 -11.04
CA SER A 324 -28.12 10.13 -11.66
C SER A 324 -29.04 9.19 -10.86
N ILE A 325 -28.54 8.03 -10.41
CA ILE A 325 -29.38 7.13 -9.60
C ILE A 325 -29.72 7.75 -8.23
N GLY A 326 -28.81 8.54 -7.64
CA GLY A 326 -29.06 9.25 -6.40
C GLY A 326 -30.13 10.33 -6.54
N TYR A 327 -30.18 11.01 -7.69
CA TYR A 327 -31.27 11.95 -8.01
C TYR A 327 -32.61 11.23 -8.16
N ALA A 328 -32.65 10.13 -8.92
CA ALA A 328 -33.87 9.34 -9.07
C ALA A 328 -34.42 8.88 -7.72
N ASP A 329 -33.53 8.33 -6.89
CA ASP A 329 -33.85 7.86 -5.56
C ASP A 329 -34.44 8.97 -4.66
N GLY A 330 -33.78 10.13 -4.59
CA GLY A 330 -34.27 11.26 -3.81
C GLY A 330 -35.63 11.76 -4.26
N LEU A 331 -35.95 11.71 -5.57
CA LEU A 331 -37.28 12.05 -6.08
C LEU A 331 -38.32 11.01 -5.66
N VAL A 332 -37.99 9.72 -5.75
CA VAL A 332 -38.90 8.61 -5.37
C VAL A 332 -39.19 8.66 -3.88
N ASP A 333 -38.17 8.81 -3.03
CA ASP A 333 -38.35 8.88 -1.58
C ASP A 333 -39.16 10.12 -1.16
N ALA A 334 -38.99 11.27 -1.83
CA ALA A 334 -39.82 12.44 -1.58
C ALA A 334 -41.31 12.18 -1.86
N LEU A 335 -41.63 11.44 -2.94
CA LEU A 335 -43.01 11.03 -3.24
C LEU A 335 -43.55 10.04 -2.20
N ARG A 336 -42.72 9.09 -1.76
CA ARG A 336 -43.10 8.13 -0.70
C ARG A 336 -43.45 8.83 0.60
N LEU A 337 -42.57 9.73 1.06
CA LEU A 337 -42.77 10.52 2.27
C LEU A 337 -44.04 11.38 2.20
N ALA A 338 -44.33 11.97 1.04
CA ALA A 338 -45.55 12.75 0.83
C ALA A 338 -46.85 11.92 0.93
N LYS A 339 -46.78 10.58 0.80
CA LYS A 339 -47.89 9.64 1.07
C LYS A 339 -47.84 9.01 2.46
N GLY A 340 -46.91 9.44 3.32
CA GLY A 340 -46.70 8.84 4.64
C GLY A 340 -46.12 7.43 4.57
N LEU A 341 -45.49 7.07 3.45
CA LEU A 341 -44.74 5.83 3.31
C LEU A 341 -43.29 6.07 3.72
N GLU A 342 -42.68 5.07 4.36
CA GLU A 342 -41.26 5.12 4.69
C GLU A 342 -40.40 5.06 3.41
N PRO A 343 -39.24 5.76 3.41
CA PRO A 343 -38.20 5.57 2.41
C PRO A 343 -37.85 4.09 2.24
N LYS A 344 -37.52 3.66 1.01
CA LYS A 344 -37.22 2.23 0.77
C LYS A 344 -35.76 1.87 1.09
N MET A 345 -34.95 2.83 1.53
CA MET A 345 -33.51 2.68 1.79
C MET A 345 -33.06 2.95 3.21
#